data_AF-A0A3N4J1C3-F1
#
_entry.id   AF-A0A3N4J1C3-F1
#
_cell.length_a   1.000
_cell.length_b   1.000
_cell.length_c   1.000
_cell.angle_alpha   90.00
_cell.angle_beta   90.00
_cell.angle_gamma   90.00
#
_symmetry.space_group_name_H-M   'P 1'
#
loop_
_entity.id
_entity.type
_entity.pdbx_description
1 polymer ?
#
loop_
_entity_poly.entity_id
_entity_poly.type
_entity_poly.pdbx_seq_one_letter_code
_entity_poly.pdbx_strand_id
1 'polypeptide(L)'
;MQYIRFLKTPRFVYTNGKRSGTVLALVTITSDLGESFLFQDVALTVKLLDSKSWTSLPLSVTRYSWKAGMRALKIELDLVIKQTEMFHRTVVLSVSSEKTTADDLSQSGAASSLVLSAYSSPFGLSGGLEAEGYVERRLTIGREKALLIWEETRESIARHIWDGGLALTAYLAQNIPTSESDIKGKNLDVLDKILGLPESLEVLELGSGCGIVGLALASLYENCHVTLTDLPLAEDIIVKNLEYSGLQGNIDFKPLDWDQNIPENLTAKPIGLIRTLIDTSARRALQEVPRCGYFAGA
;
A
#
# COMPACT_ATOMS: atom_id res chain seq x y z
N MET A 1 -5.18 12.11 -1.14
CA MET A 1 -3.90 11.81 -1.85
C MET A 1 -4.22 11.62 -3.33
N GLN A 2 -3.22 11.39 -4.18
CA GLN A 2 -3.40 10.96 -5.58
C GLN A 2 -2.53 9.73 -5.83
N TYR A 3 -3.02 8.82 -6.65
CA TYR A 3 -2.48 7.47 -6.81
C TYR A 3 -2.19 7.23 -8.28
N ILE A 4 -0.96 6.85 -8.60
CA ILE A 4 -0.69 6.28 -9.93
C ILE A 4 -1.33 4.90 -9.99
N ARG A 5 -2.08 4.61 -11.05
CA ARG A 5 -2.78 3.33 -11.29
C ARG A 5 -2.59 2.85 -12.72
N PHE A 6 -2.61 1.55 -12.94
CA PHE A 6 -2.54 0.96 -14.28
C PHE A 6 -3.96 0.72 -14.83
N LEU A 7 -4.37 1.52 -15.81
CA LEU A 7 -5.58 1.26 -16.62
C LEU A 7 -5.37 0.08 -17.58
N LYS A 8 -4.14 -0.07 -18.08
CA LYS A 8 -3.67 -1.28 -18.78
C LYS A 8 -2.37 -1.70 -18.13
N THR A 9 -2.33 -2.93 -17.65
CA THR A 9 -1.17 -3.46 -16.96
C THR A 9 0.01 -3.61 -17.92
N PRO A 10 1.25 -3.52 -17.41
CA PRO A 10 2.43 -3.61 -18.25
C PRO A 10 2.53 -4.93 -18.99
N ARG A 11 2.94 -4.86 -20.26
CA ARG A 11 3.23 -6.04 -21.09
C ARG A 11 4.39 -5.77 -22.02
N PHE A 12 5.16 -6.81 -22.33
CA PHE A 12 6.27 -6.70 -23.27
C PHE A 12 5.85 -7.11 -24.69
N VAL A 13 6.13 -6.25 -25.67
CA VAL A 13 5.87 -6.50 -27.09
C VAL A 13 7.18 -6.50 -27.86
N TYR A 14 7.44 -7.58 -28.61
CA TYR A 14 8.62 -7.68 -29.44
C TYR A 14 8.59 -6.71 -30.63
N THR A 15 9.75 -6.12 -30.92
CA THR A 15 10.00 -5.45 -32.21
C THR A 15 10.51 -6.47 -33.23
N ASN A 16 10.50 -6.13 -34.52
CA ASN A 16 10.96 -7.01 -35.60
C ASN A 16 12.47 -7.31 -35.46
N GLY A 17 12.78 -8.36 -34.71
CA GLY A 17 14.11 -8.71 -34.22
C GLY A 17 13.98 -9.19 -32.79
N LYS A 18 13.97 -10.51 -32.57
CA LYS A 18 13.66 -11.22 -31.30
C LYS A 18 14.53 -10.85 -30.08
N ARG A 19 15.31 -9.76 -30.13
CA ARG A 19 16.20 -9.24 -29.08
C ARG A 19 15.89 -7.81 -28.64
N SER A 20 14.84 -7.20 -29.16
CA SER A 20 14.38 -5.88 -28.73
C SER A 20 12.86 -5.84 -28.65
N GLY A 21 12.33 -5.01 -27.77
CA GLY A 21 10.90 -4.80 -27.63
C GLY A 21 10.59 -3.59 -26.79
N THR A 22 9.30 -3.33 -26.65
CA THR A 22 8.77 -2.18 -25.92
C THR A 22 7.84 -2.70 -24.83
N VAL A 23 8.03 -2.22 -23.61
CA VAL A 23 7.06 -2.38 -22.53
C VAL A 23 5.98 -1.33 -22.70
N LEU A 24 4.73 -1.79 -22.82
CA LEU A 24 3.56 -0.95 -22.99
C LEU A 24 2.70 -0.99 -21.73
N ALA A 25 2.27 0.18 -21.25
CA ALA A 25 1.27 0.30 -20.19
C ALA A 25 0.41 1.56 -20.41
N LEU A 26 -0.72 1.65 -19.72
CA LEU A 26 -1.53 2.86 -19.66
C LEU A 26 -1.77 3.22 -18.20
N VAL A 27 -1.32 4.40 -17.78
CA VAL A 27 -1.46 4.84 -16.39
C VAL A 27 -2.44 6.00 -16.26
N THR A 28 -3.03 6.14 -15.08
CA THR A 28 -3.78 7.31 -14.65
C THR A 28 -3.29 7.79 -13.29
N ILE A 29 -3.63 9.02 -12.92
CA ILE A 29 -3.37 9.59 -11.60
C ILE A 29 -4.68 10.13 -11.05
N THR A 30 -5.20 9.49 -10.01
CA THR A 30 -6.52 9.79 -9.46
C THR A 30 -6.56 9.72 -7.93
N SER A 31 -7.64 10.19 -7.30
CA SER A 31 -7.92 9.87 -5.90
C SER A 31 -8.07 8.35 -5.69
N ASP A 32 -8.09 7.93 -4.42
CA ASP A 32 -8.36 6.55 -4.00
C ASP A 32 -9.68 6.01 -4.59
N LEU A 33 -10.72 6.82 -4.67
CA LEU A 33 -11.98 6.44 -5.34
C LEU A 33 -11.96 6.51 -6.88
N GLY A 34 -10.90 7.07 -7.48
CA GLY A 34 -10.85 7.25 -8.93
C GLY A 34 -11.75 8.39 -9.47
N GLU A 35 -12.45 9.12 -8.59
CA GLU A 35 -13.44 10.14 -8.97
C GLU A 35 -12.81 11.46 -9.43
N SER A 36 -11.62 11.78 -8.92
CA SER A 36 -10.89 13.00 -9.27
C SER A 36 -9.56 12.68 -9.92
N PHE A 37 -9.23 13.37 -11.02
CA PHE A 37 -7.92 13.27 -11.67
C PHE A 37 -6.95 14.32 -11.11
N LEU A 38 -5.65 14.08 -11.26
CA LEU A 38 -4.64 15.06 -10.91
C LEU A 38 -4.70 16.31 -11.82
N PHE A 39 -5.01 17.47 -11.21
CA PHE A 39 -5.09 18.77 -11.88
C PHE A 39 -3.78 19.59 -11.82
N GLN A 40 -2.62 18.93 -11.72
CA GLN A 40 -1.32 19.57 -11.64
C GLN A 40 -0.34 18.94 -12.63
N ASP A 41 0.59 19.75 -13.14
CA ASP A 41 1.71 19.27 -13.94
C ASP A 41 2.71 18.51 -13.07
N VAL A 42 3.06 17.29 -13.45
CA VAL A 42 4.01 16.45 -12.71
C VAL A 42 4.97 15.76 -13.68
N ALA A 43 6.26 15.77 -13.35
CA ALA A 43 7.27 14.96 -14.02
C ALA A 43 7.26 13.55 -13.43
N LEU A 44 7.12 12.55 -14.30
CA LEU A 44 7.12 11.14 -13.94
C LEU A 44 8.42 10.48 -14.41
N THR A 45 9.00 9.66 -13.55
CA THR A 45 10.04 8.72 -13.91
C THR A 45 9.43 7.32 -13.98
N VAL A 46 9.66 6.65 -15.12
CA VAL A 46 9.28 5.26 -15.34
C VAL A 46 10.55 4.42 -15.40
N LYS A 47 10.61 3.35 -14.62
CA LYS A 47 11.76 2.44 -14.56
C LYS A 47 11.29 1.01 -14.80
N LEU A 48 12.05 0.27 -15.59
CA LEU A 48 11.91 -1.18 -15.68
C LEU A 48 12.98 -1.83 -14.80
N LEU A 49 12.54 -2.64 -13.84
CA LEU A 49 13.38 -3.22 -12.81
C LEU A 49 13.39 -4.76 -12.92
N ASP A 50 14.50 -5.39 -12.55
CA ASP A 50 14.53 -6.84 -12.34
C ASP A 50 13.78 -7.18 -11.05
N SER A 51 12.77 -8.06 -11.13
CA SER A 51 11.96 -8.44 -9.96
C SER A 51 12.73 -9.16 -8.86
N LYS A 52 13.90 -9.77 -9.17
CA LYS A 52 14.72 -10.47 -8.18
C LYS A 52 15.75 -9.56 -7.52
N SER A 53 16.01 -8.38 -8.07
CA SER A 53 17.08 -7.49 -7.59
C SER A 53 16.62 -6.04 -7.58
N TRP A 54 15.90 -5.68 -6.52
CA TRP A 54 15.33 -4.35 -6.35
C TRP A 54 16.37 -3.23 -6.18
N THR A 55 17.59 -3.58 -5.76
CA THR A 55 18.72 -2.66 -5.61
C THR A 55 19.58 -2.57 -6.89
N SER A 56 19.28 -3.38 -7.90
CA SER A 56 19.99 -3.31 -9.18
C SER A 56 19.65 -2.05 -9.96
N LEU A 57 20.58 -1.63 -10.81
CA LEU A 57 20.33 -0.54 -11.75
C LEU A 57 19.14 -0.89 -12.66
N PRO A 58 18.24 0.08 -12.94
CA PRO A 58 17.13 -0.16 -13.84
C PRO A 58 17.60 -0.67 -15.21
N LEU A 59 16.85 -1.61 -15.77
CA LEU A 59 17.09 -2.16 -17.11
C LEU A 59 16.87 -1.11 -18.20
N SER A 60 15.92 -0.21 -17.96
CA SER A 60 15.65 0.96 -18.80
C SER A 60 14.86 2.01 -17.99
N VAL A 61 15.02 3.28 -18.35
CA VAL A 61 14.43 4.43 -17.66
C VAL A 61 13.93 5.42 -18.70
N THR A 62 12.72 5.94 -18.50
CA THR A 62 12.14 6.97 -19.37
C THR A 62 11.39 8.00 -18.53
N ARG A 63 11.37 9.24 -18.98
CA ARG A 63 10.68 10.35 -18.31
C ARG A 63 9.45 10.77 -19.10
N TYR A 64 8.38 11.07 -18.39
CA TYR A 64 7.15 11.59 -18.97
C TYR A 64 6.72 12.86 -18.24
N SER A 65 5.96 13.72 -18.92
CA SER A 65 5.27 14.83 -18.28
C SER A 65 3.78 14.52 -18.24
N TRP A 66 3.23 14.42 -17.04
CA TRP A 66 1.81 14.53 -16.81
C TRP A 66 1.43 16.02 -16.85
N LYS A 67 0.35 16.34 -17.58
CA LYS A 67 -0.21 17.68 -17.67
C LYS A 67 -1.54 17.76 -16.95
N ALA A 68 -1.81 18.89 -16.30
CA ALA A 68 -3.08 19.12 -15.63
C ALA A 68 -4.26 18.83 -16.58
N GLY A 69 -5.23 18.05 -16.10
CA GLY A 69 -6.41 17.65 -16.87
C GLY A 69 -6.24 16.41 -17.74
N MET A 70 -5.05 15.81 -17.81
CA MET A 70 -4.89 14.47 -18.38
C MET A 70 -5.71 13.44 -17.60
N ARG A 71 -6.25 12.45 -18.31
CA ARG A 71 -6.97 11.31 -17.70
C ARG A 71 -6.20 10.01 -17.78
N ALA A 72 -5.31 9.90 -18.76
CA ALA A 72 -4.46 8.75 -18.96
C ALA A 72 -3.17 9.17 -19.66
N LEU A 73 -2.10 8.43 -19.41
CA LEU A 73 -0.80 8.59 -20.04
C LEU A 73 -0.33 7.23 -20.54
N LYS A 74 -0.03 7.15 -21.83
CA LYS A 74 0.55 5.95 -22.45
C LYS A 74 2.03 5.87 -22.09
N ILE A 75 2.45 4.71 -21.61
CA ILE A 75 3.84 4.40 -21.28
C ILE A 75 4.38 3.43 -22.33
N GLU A 76 5.55 3.77 -22.86
CA GLU A 76 6.30 3.03 -23.86
C GLU A 76 7.78 3.07 -23.51
N LEU A 77 8.30 1.95 -23.02
CA LEU A 77 9.69 1.88 -22.56
C LEU A 77 10.43 0.82 -23.35
N ASP A 78 11.36 1.27 -24.19
CA ASP A 78 12.16 0.41 -25.04
C ASP A 78 13.21 -0.35 -24.22
N LEU A 79 13.38 -1.62 -24.56
CA LEU A 79 14.33 -2.53 -23.95
C LEU A 79 15.06 -3.32 -25.04
N VAL A 80 16.39 -3.29 -24.98
CA VAL A 80 17.27 -4.15 -25.76
C VAL A 80 17.77 -5.28 -24.89
N ILE A 81 17.44 -6.51 -25.25
CA ILE A 81 17.80 -7.72 -24.51
C ILE A 81 19.19 -8.17 -24.97
N LYS A 82 20.19 -7.86 -24.14
CA LYS A 82 21.60 -8.17 -24.42
C LYS A 82 21.97 -9.62 -24.12
N GLN A 83 21.28 -10.25 -23.16
CA GLN A 83 21.55 -11.60 -22.66
C GLN A 83 20.29 -12.44 -22.76
N THR A 84 20.41 -13.66 -23.28
CA THR A 84 19.27 -14.57 -23.48
C THR A 84 18.62 -15.01 -22.17
N GLU A 85 19.37 -15.04 -21.08
CA GLU A 85 18.88 -15.38 -19.75
C GLU A 85 17.80 -14.40 -19.27
N MET A 86 17.80 -13.15 -19.78
CA MET A 86 16.77 -12.16 -19.44
C MET A 86 15.36 -12.59 -19.89
N PHE A 87 15.23 -13.45 -20.91
CA PHE A 87 13.92 -13.95 -21.34
C PHE A 87 13.23 -14.82 -20.26
N HIS A 88 14.02 -15.41 -19.35
CA HIS A 88 13.54 -16.21 -18.24
C HIS A 88 13.37 -15.42 -16.95
N ARG A 89 13.66 -14.11 -16.98
CA ARG A 89 13.48 -13.22 -15.83
C ARG A 89 12.12 -12.53 -15.91
N THR A 90 11.59 -12.25 -14.74
CA THR A 90 10.43 -11.38 -14.55
C THR A 90 10.91 -9.98 -14.23
N VAL A 91 10.19 -8.99 -14.76
CA VAL A 91 10.46 -7.57 -14.56
C VAL A 91 9.26 -6.89 -13.92
N VAL A 92 9.50 -5.73 -13.31
CA VAL A 92 8.46 -4.87 -12.76
C VAL A 92 8.58 -3.47 -13.35
N LEU A 93 7.45 -2.87 -13.69
CA LEU A 93 7.39 -1.47 -14.10
C LEU A 93 7.09 -0.62 -12.87
N SER A 94 7.99 0.31 -12.57
CA SER A 94 7.82 1.33 -11.54
C SER A 94 7.49 2.66 -12.19
N VAL A 95 6.48 3.35 -11.66
CA VAL A 95 6.08 4.70 -12.09
C VAL A 95 6.01 5.58 -10.85
N SER A 96 6.82 6.63 -10.79
CA SER A 96 6.88 7.55 -9.65
C SER A 96 6.97 8.99 -10.13
N SER A 97 6.55 9.94 -9.28
CA SER A 97 6.86 11.35 -9.51
C SER A 97 8.33 11.64 -9.18
N GLU A 98 8.96 12.61 -9.85
CA GLU A 98 10.37 12.97 -9.60
C GLU A 98 10.56 13.80 -8.32
N LYS A 99 9.51 14.47 -7.86
CA LYS A 99 9.56 15.47 -6.77
C LYS A 99 8.88 15.00 -5.48
N THR A 100 8.51 13.72 -5.39
CA THR A 100 7.60 13.25 -4.33
C THR A 100 8.32 12.53 -3.21
N THR A 101 7.88 12.80 -1.98
CA THR A 101 8.12 11.98 -0.79
C THR A 101 6.81 11.35 -0.31
N ALA A 102 5.76 11.26 -1.13
CA ALA A 102 4.47 10.68 -0.73
C ALA A 102 4.57 9.22 -0.30
N ASP A 103 5.57 8.50 -0.83
CA ASP A 103 5.86 7.14 -0.39
C ASP A 103 6.51 7.11 1.00
N ASP A 104 7.07 8.23 1.49
CA ASP A 104 7.67 8.34 2.82
C ASP A 104 6.68 8.91 3.84
N LEU A 105 5.99 8.00 4.52
CA LEU A 105 4.97 8.33 5.52
C LEU A 105 5.57 8.76 6.86
N SER A 106 6.88 8.60 7.04
CA SER A 106 7.59 8.94 8.28
C SER A 106 7.91 10.43 8.41
N GLN A 107 7.85 11.20 7.32
CA GLN A 107 8.18 12.62 7.33
C GLN A 107 7.00 13.49 7.75
N SER A 108 7.22 14.31 8.78
CA SER A 108 6.30 15.37 9.18
C SER A 108 6.68 16.66 8.44
N GLY A 109 6.02 16.96 7.33
CA GLY A 109 6.33 18.14 6.53
C GLY A 109 5.22 18.48 5.53
N ALA A 110 4.81 19.74 5.51
CA ALA A 110 3.87 20.26 4.53
C ALA A 110 4.52 20.38 3.14
N ALA A 111 3.80 19.92 2.11
CA ALA A 111 4.02 20.15 0.68
C ALA A 111 5.07 19.28 -0.06
N SER A 112 5.09 17.97 0.18
CA SER A 112 5.58 17.04 -0.85
C SER A 112 4.44 16.61 -1.77
N SER A 113 4.76 16.37 -3.05
CA SER A 113 3.80 15.99 -4.09
C SER A 113 2.93 14.81 -3.63
N LEU A 114 1.61 14.98 -3.64
CA LEU A 114 0.62 14.00 -3.15
C LEU A 114 0.45 12.79 -4.08
N VAL A 115 1.45 12.39 -4.85
CA VAL A 115 1.33 11.33 -5.86
C VAL A 115 2.10 10.10 -5.40
N LEU A 116 1.37 9.06 -4.98
CA LEU A 116 1.91 7.77 -4.60
C LEU A 116 2.40 6.98 -5.82
N SER A 117 3.59 6.38 -5.70
CA SER A 117 4.20 5.60 -6.76
C SER A 117 3.53 4.24 -6.93
N ALA A 118 3.63 3.66 -8.13
CA ALA A 118 3.06 2.37 -8.45
C ALA A 118 4.13 1.41 -8.98
N TYR A 119 4.14 0.20 -8.43
CA TYR A 119 4.92 -0.92 -8.94
C TYR A 119 3.95 -1.98 -9.45
N SER A 120 4.13 -2.44 -10.69
CA SER A 120 3.28 -3.50 -11.24
C SER A 120 3.57 -4.86 -10.60
N SER A 121 2.63 -5.80 -10.72
CA SER A 121 2.98 -7.22 -10.59
C SER A 121 4.14 -7.59 -11.54
N PRO A 122 4.96 -8.59 -11.18
CA PRO A 122 5.99 -9.11 -12.06
C PRO A 122 5.39 -9.65 -13.36
N PHE A 123 6.05 -9.39 -14.49
CA PHE A 123 5.66 -9.92 -15.80
C PHE A 123 6.88 -10.37 -16.61
N GLY A 124 6.66 -11.28 -17.55
CA GLY A 124 7.72 -11.88 -18.36
C GLY A 124 8.13 -11.05 -19.57
N LEU A 125 9.40 -11.16 -19.97
CA LEU A 125 9.88 -10.64 -21.26
C LEU A 125 9.68 -11.66 -22.41
N SER A 126 9.26 -12.89 -22.09
CA SER A 126 8.96 -13.95 -23.04
C SER A 126 7.44 -14.09 -23.25
N GLY A 127 6.90 -13.38 -24.25
CA GLY A 127 5.65 -13.79 -24.90
C GLY A 127 4.36 -13.17 -24.37
N GLY A 128 4.22 -11.84 -24.41
CA GLY A 128 2.92 -11.16 -24.39
C GLY A 128 2.08 -11.29 -23.12
N LEU A 129 2.57 -11.99 -22.10
CA LEU A 129 1.93 -12.07 -20.78
C LEU A 129 1.96 -10.69 -20.13
N GLU A 130 0.78 -10.20 -19.81
CA GLU A 130 0.58 -8.93 -19.12
C GLU A 130 0.72 -9.16 -17.62
N ALA A 131 1.17 -8.13 -16.88
CA ALA A 131 1.16 -8.19 -15.43
C ALA A 131 -0.28 -8.33 -14.90
N GLU A 132 -0.42 -8.99 -13.75
CA GLU A 132 -1.69 -9.06 -13.03
C GLU A 132 -2.21 -7.66 -12.63
N GLY A 133 -3.51 -7.56 -12.32
CA GLY A 133 -4.21 -6.32 -11.96
C GLY A 133 -3.86 -5.71 -10.60
N TYR A 134 -2.72 -6.05 -10.01
CA TYR A 134 -2.29 -5.55 -8.72
C TYR A 134 -1.24 -4.45 -8.85
N VAL A 135 -1.22 -3.56 -7.87
CA VAL A 135 -0.18 -2.56 -7.66
C VAL A 135 0.42 -2.76 -6.29
N GLU A 136 1.74 -2.84 -6.23
CA GLU A 136 2.49 -2.75 -4.99
C GLU A 136 2.81 -1.29 -4.70
N ARG A 137 2.53 -0.86 -3.47
CA ARG A 137 3.01 0.38 -2.86
C ARG A 137 4.16 0.04 -1.94
N ARG A 138 5.22 0.85 -2.02
CA ARG A 138 6.42 0.70 -1.20
C ARG A 138 6.55 1.93 -0.34
N LEU A 139 6.04 1.83 0.88
CA LEU A 139 5.89 2.97 1.77
C LEU A 139 6.99 2.94 2.83
N THR A 140 7.76 4.01 2.99
CA THR A 140 8.68 4.14 4.11
C THR A 140 7.88 4.46 5.37
N ILE A 141 8.06 3.64 6.40
CA ILE A 141 7.41 3.78 7.71
C ILE A 141 8.51 3.80 8.79
N GLY A 142 8.68 4.93 9.48
CA GLY A 142 9.84 5.14 10.37
C GLY A 142 11.17 5.30 9.62
N ARG A 143 12.29 5.41 10.36
CA ARG A 143 13.60 5.79 9.77
C ARG A 143 14.20 4.76 8.80
N GLU A 144 13.86 3.47 8.93
CA GLU A 144 14.49 2.39 8.15
C GLU A 144 13.55 1.21 7.80
N LYS A 145 12.26 1.27 8.18
CA LYS A 145 11.31 0.20 7.84
C LYS A 145 10.54 0.58 6.57
N ALA A 146 10.29 -0.42 5.73
CA ALA A 146 9.46 -0.27 4.55
C ALA A 146 8.25 -1.21 4.68
N LEU A 147 7.07 -0.67 4.38
CA LEU A 147 5.83 -1.42 4.24
C LEU A 147 5.60 -1.67 2.75
N LEU A 148 5.70 -2.94 2.36
CA LEU A 148 5.29 -3.41 1.04
C LEU A 148 3.83 -3.84 1.13
N ILE A 149 2.98 -3.23 0.32
CA ILE A 149 1.56 -3.55 0.34
C ILE A 149 0.98 -3.55 -1.06
N TRP A 150 0.24 -4.60 -1.36
CA TRP A 150 -0.49 -4.79 -2.60
C TRP A 150 -1.92 -4.29 -2.47
N GLU A 151 -2.39 -3.66 -3.54
CA GLU A 151 -3.79 -3.37 -3.78
C GLU A 151 -4.22 -3.85 -5.16
N GLU A 152 -5.51 -4.16 -5.30
CA GLU A 152 -6.13 -4.39 -6.59
C GLU A 152 -6.64 -3.04 -7.14
N THR A 153 -6.15 -2.61 -8.29
CA THR A 153 -6.49 -1.28 -8.86
C THR A 153 -7.68 -1.30 -9.80
N ARG A 154 -8.45 -2.40 -9.80
CA ARG A 154 -9.68 -2.59 -10.60
C ARG A 154 -10.92 -2.32 -9.75
N GLU A 155 -12.06 -2.90 -10.11
CA GLU A 155 -13.41 -2.55 -9.62
C GLU A 155 -13.71 -2.90 -8.14
N SER A 156 -12.71 -3.20 -7.32
CA SER A 156 -12.95 -3.64 -5.94
C SER A 156 -12.74 -2.53 -4.91
N ILE A 157 -13.80 -2.25 -4.16
CA ILE A 157 -13.83 -1.25 -3.10
C ILE A 157 -13.06 -1.72 -1.84
N ALA A 158 -13.13 -3.01 -1.50
CA ALA A 158 -12.44 -3.53 -0.31
C ALA A 158 -10.97 -3.92 -0.56
N ARG A 159 -10.52 -3.96 -1.82
CA ARG A 159 -9.16 -4.43 -2.15
C ARG A 159 -8.17 -3.32 -2.49
N HIS A 160 -8.53 -2.06 -2.24
CA HIS A 160 -7.67 -0.92 -2.49
C HIS A 160 -7.25 -0.15 -1.23
N ILE A 161 -6.21 0.66 -1.38
CA ILE A 161 -5.72 1.54 -0.30
C ILE A 161 -6.54 2.82 -0.30
N TRP A 162 -7.10 3.13 0.86
CA TRP A 162 -7.88 4.34 1.09
C TRP A 162 -7.04 5.46 1.69
N ASP A 163 -7.42 6.71 1.41
CA ASP A 163 -6.80 7.89 2.02
C ASP A 163 -6.82 7.82 3.55
N GLY A 164 -7.92 7.32 4.14
CA GLY A 164 -8.05 7.16 5.59
C GLY A 164 -7.08 6.15 6.20
N GLY A 165 -6.91 5.00 5.54
CA GLY A 165 -5.93 3.99 5.95
C GLY A 165 -4.50 4.52 5.82
N LEU A 166 -4.19 5.21 4.71
CA LEU A 166 -2.89 5.83 4.49
C LEU A 166 -2.57 6.91 5.53
N ALA A 167 -3.55 7.76 5.86
CA ALA A 167 -3.39 8.82 6.86
C ALA A 167 -3.14 8.24 8.26
N LEU A 168 -3.86 7.19 8.65
CA LEU A 168 -3.64 6.52 9.93
C LEU A 168 -2.26 5.84 9.96
N THR A 169 -1.86 5.17 8.89
CA THR A 169 -0.51 4.59 8.77
C THR A 169 0.59 5.65 8.88
N ALA A 170 0.41 6.82 8.24
CA ALA A 170 1.34 7.93 8.38
C ALA A 170 1.40 8.48 9.80
N TYR A 171 0.25 8.60 10.47
CA TYR A 171 0.20 8.98 11.88
C TYR A 171 0.97 7.98 12.75
N LEU A 172 0.77 6.67 12.57
CA LEU A 172 1.50 5.63 13.30
C LEU A 172 3.00 5.72 13.02
N ALA A 173 3.42 5.86 11.76
CA ALA A 173 4.82 5.94 11.36
C ALA A 173 5.55 7.17 11.94
N GLN A 174 4.83 8.29 12.12
CA GLN A 174 5.39 9.52 12.68
C GLN A 174 5.45 9.49 14.20
N ASN A 175 4.50 8.82 14.85
CA ASN A 175 4.31 8.90 16.29
C ASN A 175 4.81 7.67 17.05
N ILE A 176 4.81 6.46 16.50
CA ILE A 176 5.35 5.27 17.19
C ILE A 176 6.89 5.37 17.22
N PRO A 177 7.55 5.23 18.39
CA PRO A 177 9.00 5.22 18.47
C PRO A 177 9.54 3.94 17.86
N THR A 178 10.51 4.06 16.95
CA THR A 178 11.16 2.91 16.32
C THR A 178 12.50 2.56 16.96
N SER A 179 12.95 3.32 17.97
CA SER A 179 14.19 3.06 18.73
C SER A 179 14.16 3.71 20.12
N GLU A 180 14.96 3.19 21.07
CA GLU A 180 15.14 3.79 22.41
C GLU A 180 15.67 5.24 22.34
N SER A 181 16.39 5.58 21.27
CA SER A 181 16.95 6.93 21.07
C SER A 181 15.89 7.97 20.66
N ASP A 182 14.73 7.54 20.15
CA ASP A 182 13.63 8.41 19.72
C ASP A 182 12.69 8.82 20.88
N ILE A 183 12.83 8.18 22.05
CA ILE A 183 12.01 8.42 23.25
C ILE A 183 12.20 9.86 23.79
N LYS A 184 13.35 10.49 23.55
CA LYS A 184 13.69 11.80 24.15
C LYS A 184 13.09 13.03 23.43
N GLY A 185 12.35 12.87 22.34
CA GLY A 185 11.92 14.01 21.51
C GLY A 185 10.51 13.97 20.93
N LYS A 186 9.73 12.91 21.15
CA LYS A 186 8.37 12.79 20.60
C LYS A 186 7.34 12.72 21.73
N ASN A 187 6.37 13.64 21.70
CA ASN A 187 5.21 13.62 22.59
C ASN A 187 4.28 12.48 22.16
N LEU A 188 4.52 11.28 22.72
CA LEU A 188 3.56 10.17 22.71
C LEU A 188 2.33 10.45 23.57
N ASP A 189 2.22 11.65 24.16
CA ASP A 189 1.24 12.06 25.15
C ASP A 189 -0.22 11.75 24.86
N VAL A 190 -0.60 11.50 23.60
CA VAL A 190 -1.95 11.09 23.21
C VAL A 190 -2.01 9.57 22.97
N LEU A 191 -1.04 8.99 22.26
CA LEU A 191 -1.03 7.56 21.97
C LEU A 191 -0.67 6.71 23.21
N ASP A 192 0.27 7.15 24.05
CA ASP A 192 0.58 6.52 25.35
C ASP A 192 -0.60 6.66 26.34
N LYS A 193 -1.32 7.79 26.32
CA LYS A 193 -2.53 7.97 27.14
C LYS A 193 -3.73 7.17 26.63
N ILE A 194 -3.82 6.91 25.33
CA ILE A 194 -4.95 6.18 24.70
C ILE A 194 -4.70 4.68 24.63
N LEU A 195 -3.51 4.25 24.24
CA LEU A 195 -3.15 2.85 24.08
C LEU A 195 -2.50 2.25 25.32
N GLY A 196 -1.93 3.08 26.22
CA GLY A 196 -1.21 2.58 27.40
C GLY A 196 -0.23 1.49 27.04
N LEU A 197 0.50 1.67 25.91
CA LEU A 197 1.12 0.61 25.11
C LEU A 197 1.75 -0.44 26.02
N PRO A 198 1.05 -1.56 26.27
CA PRO A 198 1.54 -2.57 27.19
C PRO A 198 2.74 -3.26 26.54
N GLU A 199 3.55 -3.97 27.34
CA GLU A 199 4.66 -4.76 26.79
C GLU A 199 4.26 -5.69 25.63
N SER A 200 2.97 -6.06 25.55
CA SER A 200 2.35 -6.71 24.39
C SER A 200 1.03 -6.02 24.04
N LEU A 201 0.77 -5.85 22.75
CA LEU A 201 -0.45 -5.24 22.22
C LEU A 201 -1.23 -6.25 21.40
N GLU A 202 -2.49 -6.50 21.75
CA GLU A 202 -3.42 -7.24 20.89
C GLU A 202 -4.38 -6.27 20.20
N VAL A 203 -4.47 -6.39 18.88
CA VAL A 203 -5.26 -5.49 18.03
C VAL A 203 -6.23 -6.27 17.17
N LEU A 204 -7.45 -5.75 17.06
CA LEU A 204 -8.44 -6.16 16.08
C LEU A 204 -8.67 -4.99 15.13
N GLU A 205 -8.41 -5.18 13.84
CA GLU A 205 -8.73 -4.19 12.81
C GLU A 205 -10.03 -4.57 12.13
N LEU A 206 -11.02 -3.67 12.17
CA LEU A 206 -12.31 -3.84 11.50
C LEU A 206 -12.31 -3.12 10.14
N GLY A 207 -12.68 -3.83 9.08
CA GLY A 207 -12.70 -3.28 7.73
C GLY A 207 -11.28 -3.04 7.23
N SER A 208 -10.41 -4.05 7.36
CA SER A 208 -8.99 -3.97 7.06
C SER A 208 -8.70 -3.65 5.58
N GLY A 209 -9.61 -3.99 4.66
CA GLY A 209 -9.41 -3.87 3.23
C GLY A 209 -8.17 -4.63 2.76
N CYS A 210 -7.10 -3.91 2.39
CA CYS A 210 -5.80 -4.53 2.07
C CYS A 210 -4.88 -4.76 3.30
N GLY A 211 -5.27 -4.28 4.49
CA GLY A 211 -4.55 -4.47 5.76
C GLY A 211 -3.50 -3.40 6.06
N ILE A 212 -3.53 -2.24 5.39
CA ILE A 212 -2.45 -1.23 5.48
C ILE A 212 -2.15 -0.75 6.90
N VAL A 213 -3.17 -0.61 7.75
CA VAL A 213 -2.97 -0.09 9.10
C VAL A 213 -2.44 -1.18 10.02
N GLY A 214 -3.08 -2.34 10.06
CA GLY A 214 -2.64 -3.46 10.88
C GLY A 214 -1.23 -3.95 10.52
N LEU A 215 -0.91 -4.04 9.23
CA LEU A 215 0.43 -4.39 8.77
C LEU A 215 1.47 -3.34 9.19
N ALA A 216 1.13 -2.04 9.07
CA ALA A 216 2.01 -0.98 9.53
C ALA A 216 2.25 -1.05 11.04
N LEU A 217 1.19 -1.27 11.82
CA LEU A 217 1.29 -1.36 13.27
C LEU A 217 2.15 -2.55 13.71
N ALA A 218 1.89 -3.73 13.17
CA ALA A 218 2.70 -4.93 13.42
C ALA A 218 4.16 -4.77 12.97
N SER A 219 4.41 -3.97 11.92
CA SER A 219 5.76 -3.63 11.48
C SER A 219 6.47 -2.66 12.43
N LEU A 220 5.74 -1.68 12.98
CA LEU A 220 6.29 -0.62 13.81
C LEU A 220 6.48 -1.06 15.27
N TYR A 221 5.62 -1.95 15.77
CA TYR A 221 5.59 -2.38 17.17
C TYR A 221 5.89 -3.88 17.30
N GLU A 222 7.06 -4.22 17.84
CA GLU A 222 7.61 -5.60 17.83
C GLU A 222 6.73 -6.63 18.57
N ASN A 223 6.09 -6.22 19.67
CA ASN A 223 5.22 -7.08 20.46
C ASN A 223 3.73 -6.82 20.17
N CYS A 224 3.38 -6.63 18.90
CA CYS A 224 2.00 -6.47 18.46
C CYS A 224 1.48 -7.76 17.81
N HIS A 225 0.34 -8.25 18.25
CA HIS A 225 -0.43 -9.25 17.54
C HIS A 225 -1.69 -8.62 16.95
N VAL A 226 -1.86 -8.69 15.64
CA VAL A 226 -2.96 -8.05 14.92
C VAL A 226 -3.85 -9.12 14.28
N THR A 227 -5.15 -9.07 14.57
CA THR A 227 -6.16 -9.79 13.81
C THR A 227 -6.83 -8.81 12.83
N LEU A 228 -6.53 -8.98 11.55
CA LEU A 228 -7.20 -8.29 10.45
C LEU A 228 -8.57 -8.90 10.21
N THR A 229 -9.59 -8.08 10.00
CA THR A 229 -10.93 -8.55 9.70
C THR A 229 -11.61 -7.70 8.63
N ASP A 230 -12.31 -8.39 7.73
CA ASP A 230 -13.11 -7.79 6.67
C ASP A 230 -14.11 -8.84 6.15
N LEU A 231 -14.95 -8.45 5.21
CA LEU A 231 -15.78 -9.39 4.46
C LEU A 231 -14.90 -10.37 3.68
N PRO A 232 -15.38 -11.61 3.40
CA PRO A 232 -14.63 -12.62 2.65
C PRO A 232 -14.08 -12.13 1.30
N LEU A 233 -14.70 -11.12 0.71
CA LEU A 233 -14.27 -10.56 -0.57
C LEU A 233 -12.86 -9.92 -0.51
N ALA A 234 -12.37 -9.51 0.67
CA ALA A 234 -11.03 -8.96 0.87
C ALA A 234 -9.95 -10.03 1.17
N GLU A 235 -10.35 -11.29 1.36
CA GLU A 235 -9.43 -12.36 1.78
C GLU A 235 -8.24 -12.52 0.82
N ASP A 236 -8.50 -12.55 -0.49
CA ASP A 236 -7.45 -12.73 -1.51
C ASP A 236 -6.32 -11.69 -1.39
N ILE A 237 -6.66 -10.41 -1.20
CA ILE A 237 -5.67 -9.35 -1.13
C ILE A 237 -4.94 -9.34 0.22
N ILE A 238 -5.66 -9.67 1.31
CA ILE A 238 -5.06 -9.73 2.64
C ILE A 238 -4.07 -10.89 2.70
N VAL A 239 -4.46 -12.09 2.24
CA VAL A 239 -3.57 -13.26 2.19
C VAL A 239 -2.32 -12.94 1.38
N LYS A 240 -2.47 -12.30 0.21
CA LYS A 240 -1.33 -11.82 -0.59
C LYS A 240 -0.44 -10.88 0.22
N ASN A 241 -0.98 -9.92 0.96
CA ASN A 241 -0.18 -9.01 1.77
C ASN A 241 0.51 -9.70 2.95
N LEU A 242 -0.15 -10.67 3.59
CA LEU A 242 0.44 -11.46 4.67
C LEU A 242 1.65 -12.25 4.17
N GLU A 243 1.54 -12.91 3.01
CA GLU A 243 2.65 -13.66 2.39
C GLU A 243 3.89 -12.80 2.14
N TYR A 244 3.68 -11.54 1.71
CA TYR A 244 4.76 -10.62 1.37
C TYR A 244 5.25 -9.76 2.55
N SER A 245 4.52 -9.72 3.67
CA SER A 245 4.86 -8.89 4.83
C SER A 245 6.07 -9.38 5.62
N GLY A 246 6.32 -10.69 5.65
CA GLY A 246 7.32 -11.30 6.54
C GLY A 246 6.96 -11.23 8.04
N LEU A 247 5.71 -10.92 8.38
CA LEU A 247 5.23 -10.75 9.76
C LEU A 247 4.54 -12.02 10.30
N GLN A 248 4.92 -13.21 9.80
CA GLN A 248 4.24 -14.46 10.16
C GLN A 248 4.23 -14.67 11.69
N GLY A 249 3.04 -14.94 12.24
CA GLY A 249 2.82 -15.18 13.68
C GLY A 249 2.42 -13.93 14.49
N ASN A 250 2.68 -12.73 13.96
CA ASN A 250 2.26 -11.46 14.58
C ASN A 250 1.00 -10.88 13.93
N ILE A 251 0.54 -11.46 12.83
CA ILE A 251 -0.65 -11.00 12.14
C ILE A 251 -1.41 -12.16 11.52
N ASP A 252 -2.72 -12.16 11.71
CA ASP A 252 -3.66 -13.16 11.18
C ASP A 252 -4.86 -12.46 10.52
N PHE A 253 -5.52 -13.16 9.60
CA PHE A 253 -6.78 -12.71 9.00
C PHE A 253 -7.94 -13.61 9.43
N LYS A 254 -9.08 -12.99 9.75
CA LYS A 254 -10.34 -13.70 9.99
C LYS A 254 -11.47 -12.96 9.28
N PRO A 255 -12.24 -13.63 8.41
CA PRO A 255 -13.46 -13.04 7.85
C PRO A 255 -14.41 -12.63 8.97
N LEU A 256 -14.92 -11.40 8.90
CA LEU A 256 -15.89 -10.87 9.85
C LEU A 256 -16.89 -9.97 9.12
N ASP A 257 -18.16 -10.35 9.23
CA ASP A 257 -19.27 -9.48 8.90
C ASP A 257 -19.73 -8.79 10.19
N TRP A 258 -19.30 -7.55 10.36
CA TRP A 258 -19.59 -6.70 11.50
C TRP A 258 -21.01 -6.12 11.51
N ASP A 259 -21.83 -6.37 10.47
CA ASP A 259 -23.30 -6.23 10.56
C ASP A 259 -23.94 -7.38 11.36
N GLN A 260 -23.14 -8.40 11.70
CA GLN A 260 -23.51 -9.50 12.58
C GLN A 260 -22.85 -9.35 13.95
N ASN A 261 -23.27 -10.18 14.91
CA ASN A 261 -22.64 -10.21 16.23
C ASN A 261 -21.17 -10.60 16.11
N ILE A 262 -20.29 -9.77 16.65
CA ILE A 262 -18.86 -10.05 16.71
C ILE A 262 -18.66 -11.31 17.58
N PRO A 263 -18.04 -12.38 17.05
CA PRO A 263 -17.79 -13.60 17.80
C PRO A 263 -17.03 -13.34 19.10
N GLU A 264 -17.45 -13.97 20.21
CA GLU A 264 -16.86 -13.76 21.54
C GLU A 264 -15.35 -14.07 21.58
N ASN A 265 -14.89 -15.00 20.75
CA ASN A 265 -13.47 -15.34 20.63
C ASN A 265 -12.61 -14.22 20.02
N LEU A 266 -13.24 -13.21 19.39
CA LEU A 266 -12.58 -12.00 18.90
C LEU A 266 -12.62 -10.85 19.92
N THR A 267 -13.35 -10.99 21.03
CA THR A 267 -13.49 -9.94 22.07
C THR A 267 -13.01 -10.40 23.44
N ALA A 268 -12.44 -11.61 23.55
CA ALA A 268 -12.12 -12.26 24.82
C ALA A 268 -10.93 -11.65 25.61
N LYS A 269 -10.20 -10.70 25.03
CA LYS A 269 -9.01 -10.06 25.62
C LYS A 269 -9.15 -8.53 25.57
N PRO A 270 -8.39 -7.76 26.39
CA PRO A 270 -8.32 -6.33 26.23
C PRO A 270 -7.67 -6.03 24.87
N ILE A 271 -8.48 -5.54 23.94
CA ILE A 271 -8.12 -5.35 22.54
C ILE A 271 -8.03 -3.87 22.24
N GLY A 272 -6.91 -3.44 21.65
CA GLY A 272 -6.85 -2.19 20.92
C GLY A 272 -7.71 -2.33 19.66
N LEU A 273 -8.84 -1.62 19.60
CA LEU A 273 -9.71 -1.64 18.43
C LEU A 273 -9.25 -0.57 17.43
N ILE A 274 -8.90 -0.98 16.21
CA ILE A 274 -8.65 -0.07 15.11
C ILE A 274 -9.81 -0.15 14.13
N ARG A 275 -10.38 1.01 13.80
CA ARG A 275 -11.51 1.10 12.89
C ARG A 275 -11.15 1.97 11.69
N THR A 276 -11.07 1.34 10.53
CA THR A 276 -10.91 1.99 9.22
C THR A 276 -12.28 2.06 8.56
N LEU A 277 -12.99 3.17 8.76
CA LEU A 277 -14.35 3.34 8.23
C LEU A 277 -14.37 3.85 6.79
N ILE A 278 -15.25 3.24 5.99
CA ILE A 278 -15.65 3.72 4.65
C ILE A 278 -17.04 4.41 4.71
N ASP A 279 -17.82 4.23 5.79
CA ASP A 279 -19.16 4.81 5.90
C ASP A 279 -19.46 5.37 7.31
N THR A 280 -20.05 6.56 7.33
CA THR A 280 -20.49 7.32 8.52
C THR A 280 -21.79 6.78 9.13
N SER A 281 -22.49 5.86 8.47
CA SER A 281 -23.78 5.30 8.89
C SER A 281 -23.69 4.28 10.05
N ALA A 282 -22.54 3.66 10.28
CA ALA A 282 -22.36 2.55 11.22
C ALA A 282 -22.13 2.97 12.69
N ARG A 283 -22.98 3.84 13.24
CA ARG A 283 -22.90 4.26 14.67
C ARG A 283 -23.63 3.32 15.65
N ARG A 284 -24.40 2.33 15.19
CA ARG A 284 -25.34 1.58 16.06
C ARG A 284 -24.79 0.34 16.77
N ALA A 285 -23.75 -0.33 16.26
CA ALA A 285 -23.31 -1.62 16.82
C ALA A 285 -22.39 -1.54 18.06
N LEU A 286 -21.96 -0.33 18.46
CA LEU A 286 -20.89 -0.15 19.46
C LEU A 286 -21.36 0.28 20.86
N GLN A 287 -22.66 0.18 21.16
CA GLN A 287 -23.15 0.50 22.50
C GLN A 287 -22.89 -0.61 23.54
N GLU A 288 -22.43 -1.79 23.13
CA GLU A 288 -22.26 -2.94 24.02
C GLU A 288 -20.80 -3.39 24.24
N VAL A 289 -19.81 -2.72 23.64
CA VAL A 289 -18.38 -3.02 23.90
C VAL A 289 -17.89 -2.19 25.09
N PRO A 290 -17.26 -2.77 26.13
CA PRO A 290 -16.71 -2.02 27.25
C PRO A 290 -15.72 -0.96 26.75
N ARG A 291 -15.77 0.23 27.34
CA ARG A 291 -15.04 1.45 26.91
C ARG A 291 -13.55 1.19 26.61
N CYS A 292 -13.22 0.87 25.37
CA CYS A 292 -11.90 0.93 24.78
C CYS A 292 -11.90 2.05 23.72
N GLY A 293 -10.80 2.81 23.63
CA GLY A 293 -10.72 4.06 22.88
C GLY A 293 -11.20 3.93 21.43
N TYR A 294 -12.18 4.77 21.04
CA TYR A 294 -12.73 4.82 19.70
C TYR A 294 -11.91 5.78 18.82
N PHE A 295 -11.39 5.29 17.70
CA PHE A 295 -10.92 6.14 16.60
C PHE A 295 -11.93 6.09 15.46
N ALA A 296 -12.48 7.25 15.11
CA ALA A 296 -13.18 7.48 13.85
C ALA A 296 -12.37 8.54 13.11
N GLY A 297 -11.82 8.19 11.94
CA GLY A 297 -11.24 9.17 11.02
C GLY A 297 -12.32 10.17 10.62
N ALA A 298 -12.06 11.46 10.81
CA ALA A 298 -12.91 12.56 10.39
C ALA A 298 -12.42 13.14 9.07
#